data_AF-A0A6F9X100-F1
#
_entry.id   AF-A0A6F9X100-F1
#
_cell.length_a   1.000
_cell.length_b   1.000
_cell.length_c   1.000
_cell.angle_alpha   90.00
_cell.angle_beta   90.00
_cell.angle_gamma   90.00
#
_symmetry.space_group_name_H-M   'P 1'
#
loop_
_entity.id
_entity.type
_entity.pdbx_description
1 polymer ?
#
loop_
_entity_poly.entity_id
_entity_poly.type
_entity_poly.pdbx_seq_one_letter_code
_entity_poly.pdbx_strand_id
1 'polypeptide(L)'
;MADKNTKADKGNSTPPASKKVDWQARKLENAKRDDTSVVFCRARDTGDFINILNSNDNLVYQMRMNMGRRDSLTFEVVKSYIDRSRRIKEELNLMNAEMCQLLDYTYKPPRGFDHPFKKQEKQAVPGVETGKK
;
A
#
# COMPACT_ATOMS: atom_id res chain seq x y z
N MET A 1 30.73 55.40 -34.19
CA MET A 1 29.48 56.15 -34.47
C MET A 1 28.57 55.19 -35.23
N ALA A 2 27.73 54.43 -34.52
CA ALA A 2 26.29 54.71 -34.36
C ALA A 2 25.53 54.57 -35.70
N ASP A 3 24.43 53.83 -35.86
CA ASP A 3 23.65 53.02 -34.94
C ASP A 3 22.72 52.07 -35.73
N LYS A 4 22.19 51.12 -34.97
CA LYS A 4 21.20 50.06 -35.23
C LYS A 4 19.99 50.48 -36.10
N ASN A 5 19.34 49.52 -36.78
CA ASN A 5 18.10 48.88 -36.27
C ASN A 5 17.42 47.96 -37.32
N THR A 6 17.88 46.71 -37.45
CA THR A 6 17.06 45.65 -38.05
C THR A 6 16.19 45.07 -36.95
N LYS A 7 14.89 45.40 -36.92
CA LYS A 7 13.93 44.78 -36.01
C LYS A 7 13.79 43.30 -36.39
N ALA A 8 14.50 42.45 -35.66
CA ALA A 8 14.24 41.02 -35.61
C ALA A 8 12.93 40.79 -34.85
N ASP A 9 11.92 40.31 -35.57
CA ASP A 9 10.67 39.86 -35.01
C ASP A 9 10.93 38.63 -34.12
N LYS A 10 10.87 38.83 -32.80
CA LYS A 10 10.88 37.75 -31.82
C LYS A 10 9.48 37.14 -31.79
N GLY A 11 9.20 36.29 -32.78
CA GLY A 11 8.07 35.37 -32.78
C GLY A 11 8.26 34.33 -31.68
N ASN A 12 7.72 34.62 -30.52
CA ASN A 12 7.63 33.79 -29.32
C ASN A 12 6.98 32.42 -29.63
N SER A 13 7.76 31.42 -30.04
CA SER A 13 7.27 30.04 -30.20
C SER A 13 7.08 29.41 -28.82
N THR A 14 5.96 29.72 -28.19
CA THR A 14 5.45 28.94 -27.06
C THR A 14 5.37 27.48 -27.52
N PRO A 15 6.00 26.51 -26.84
CA PRO A 15 5.89 25.11 -27.23
C PRO A 15 4.40 24.73 -27.27
N PRO A 16 3.95 23.95 -28.27
CA PRO A 16 2.55 23.65 -28.43
C PRO A 16 2.03 23.04 -27.13
N ALA A 17 0.96 23.63 -26.59
CA ALA A 17 0.30 23.14 -25.39
C ALA A 17 0.06 21.64 -25.58
N SER A 18 0.71 20.82 -24.74
CA SER A 18 0.50 19.39 -24.66
C SER A 18 -1.00 19.12 -24.74
N LYS A 19 -1.45 18.53 -25.87
CA LYS A 19 -2.85 18.23 -26.09
C LYS A 19 -3.28 17.34 -24.93
N LYS A 20 -4.07 17.90 -24.00
CA LYS A 20 -4.70 17.11 -22.93
C LYS A 20 -5.56 16.08 -23.64
N VAL A 21 -5.03 14.88 -23.82
CA VAL A 21 -5.78 13.75 -24.35
C VAL A 21 -6.97 13.58 -23.42
N ASP A 22 -8.17 13.67 -23.99
CA ASP A 22 -9.40 13.52 -23.25
C ASP A 22 -9.37 12.17 -22.52
N TRP A 23 -9.49 12.23 -21.20
CA TRP A 23 -9.31 11.06 -20.33
C TRP A 23 -10.32 9.96 -20.64
N GLN A 24 -11.49 10.34 -21.17
CA GLN A 24 -12.54 9.43 -21.61
C GLN A 24 -12.12 8.67 -22.86
N ALA A 25 -11.57 9.37 -23.86
CA ALA A 25 -11.06 8.76 -25.09
C ALA A 25 -9.94 7.76 -24.80
N ARG A 26 -9.01 8.08 -23.88
CA ARG A 26 -7.93 7.18 -23.47
C ARG A 26 -8.43 5.91 -22.77
N LYS A 27 -9.48 6.02 -21.94
CA LYS A 27 -10.11 4.85 -21.32
C LYS A 27 -10.80 3.95 -22.35
N LEU A 28 -11.48 4.55 -23.33
CA LEU A 28 -12.16 3.82 -24.37
C LEU A 28 -11.17 3.08 -25.28
N GLU A 29 -10.02 3.70 -25.59
CA GLU A 29 -8.94 3.06 -26.34
C GLU A 29 -8.34 1.87 -25.57
N ASN A 30 -8.05 2.05 -24.28
CA ASN A 30 -7.51 0.97 -23.45
C ASN A 30 -8.51 -0.18 -23.26
N ALA A 31 -9.81 0.10 -23.17
CA ALA A 31 -10.84 -0.93 -23.05
C ALA A 31 -11.04 -1.76 -24.34
N LYS A 32 -10.53 -1.29 -25.48
CA LYS A 32 -10.55 -2.03 -26.76
C LYS A 32 -9.38 -3.01 -26.91
N ARG A 33 -8.40 -2.99 -25.99
CA ARG A 33 -7.25 -3.88 -26.07
C ARG A 33 -7.61 -5.24 -25.48
N ASP A 34 -7.30 -6.31 -26.20
CA ASP A 34 -7.61 -7.70 -25.79
C ASP A 34 -6.82 -8.14 -24.54
N ASP A 35 -5.73 -7.43 -24.19
CA ASP A 35 -4.88 -7.67 -23.03
C ASP A 35 -5.37 -6.98 -21.75
N THR A 36 -6.44 -6.19 -21.83
CA THR A 36 -6.88 -5.31 -20.74
C THR A 36 -8.30 -5.64 -20.30
N SER A 37 -8.50 -5.89 -19.00
CA SER A 37 -9.84 -6.08 -18.41
C SER A 37 -10.26 -4.85 -17.61
N VAL A 38 -11.54 -4.46 -17.72
CA VAL A 38 -12.09 -3.31 -17.01
C VAL A 38 -12.62 -3.74 -15.63
N VAL A 39 -11.94 -3.32 -14.57
CA VAL A 39 -12.46 -3.44 -13.20
C VAL A 39 -13.42 -2.30 -12.92
N PHE A 40 -14.71 -2.62 -12.74
CA PHE A 40 -15.78 -1.63 -12.50
C PHE A 40 -15.85 -1.14 -11.04
N CYS A 41 -15.21 -1.85 -10.11
CA CYS A 41 -15.16 -1.45 -8.72
C CYS A 41 -14.06 -0.41 -8.51
N ARG A 42 -14.45 0.82 -8.16
CA ARG A 42 -13.48 1.84 -7.75
C ARG A 42 -13.08 1.56 -6.30
N ALA A 43 -11.77 1.55 -6.03
CA ALA A 43 -11.30 1.67 -4.65
C ALA A 43 -11.92 2.93 -4.03
N ARG A 44 -12.50 2.81 -2.84
CA ARG A 44 -12.89 3.99 -2.07
C ARG A 44 -11.60 4.64 -1.59
N ASP A 45 -11.07 5.57 -2.38
CA ASP A 45 -9.84 6.34 -2.09
C ASP A 45 -10.04 7.36 -0.95
N THR A 46 -10.98 7.11 -0.04
CA THR A 46 -11.20 7.91 1.15
C THR A 46 -10.22 7.46 2.23
N GLY A 47 -9.64 8.42 2.96
CA GLY A 47 -8.75 8.16 4.12
C GLY A 47 -9.42 7.40 5.28
N ASP A 48 -10.58 6.79 5.05
CA ASP A 48 -11.36 5.97 5.98
C ASP A 48 -10.50 4.87 6.60
N PHE A 49 -9.61 4.27 5.82
CA PHE A 49 -8.75 3.20 6.32
C PHE A 49 -7.79 3.70 7.41
N ILE A 50 -7.19 4.87 7.21
CA ILE A 50 -6.33 5.52 8.22
C ILE A 50 -7.16 5.88 9.46
N ASN A 51 -8.37 6.40 9.27
CA ASN A 51 -9.26 6.76 10.37
C ASN A 51 -9.68 5.54 11.21
N ILE A 52 -9.99 4.41 10.55
CA ILE A 52 -10.31 3.14 11.23
C ILE A 52 -9.11 2.62 12.01
N LEU A 53 -7.91 2.64 11.42
CA LEU A 53 -6.68 2.21 12.11
C LEU A 53 -6.41 3.05 13.36
N ASN A 54 -6.47 4.38 13.24
CA ASN A 54 -6.27 5.29 14.36
C ASN A 54 -7.32 5.10 15.47
N SER A 55 -8.59 4.90 15.09
CA SER A 55 -9.67 4.61 16.02
C SER A 55 -9.43 3.30 16.78
N ASN A 56 -9.00 2.25 16.07
CA ASN A 56 -8.69 0.96 16.69
C ASN A 56 -7.54 1.08 17.70
N ASP A 57 -6.46 1.78 17.35
CA ASP A 57 -5.32 1.99 18.24
C ASP A 57 -5.70 2.74 19.51
N ASN A 58 -6.50 3.80 19.38
CA ASN A 58 -7.01 4.53 20.53
C ASN A 58 -7.89 3.64 21.42
N LEU A 59 -8.81 2.87 20.84
CA LEU A 59 -9.70 1.99 21.61
C LEU A 59 -8.91 0.89 22.34
N VAL A 60 -7.94 0.25 21.68
CA VAL A 60 -7.07 -0.74 22.32
C VAL A 60 -6.27 -0.11 23.47
N TYR A 61 -5.77 1.11 23.30
CA TYR A 61 -5.14 1.85 24.39
C TYR A 61 -6.10 2.10 25.56
N GLN A 62 -7.31 2.58 25.29
CA GLN A 62 -8.33 2.82 26.31
C GLN A 62 -8.73 1.55 27.05
N MET A 63 -8.84 0.41 26.34
CA MET A 63 -9.12 -0.89 26.96
C MET A 63 -8.01 -1.29 27.93
N ARG A 64 -6.73 -1.09 27.57
CA ARG A 64 -5.60 -1.35 28.47
C ARG A 64 -5.61 -0.46 29.70
N MET A 65 -5.89 0.83 29.54
CA MET A 65 -5.87 1.80 30.65
C MET A 65 -7.05 1.63 31.62
N ASN A 66 -8.17 1.08 31.15
CA ASN A 66 -9.38 0.91 31.94
C ASN A 66 -9.67 -0.55 32.35
N MET A 67 -8.76 -1.46 32.03
CA MET A 67 -8.84 -2.86 32.44
C MET A 67 -8.90 -2.97 33.97
N GLY A 68 -9.82 -3.79 34.49
CA GLY A 68 -10.03 -3.95 35.93
C GLY A 68 -10.71 -2.77 36.64
N ARG A 69 -10.99 -1.66 35.94
CA ARG A 69 -11.81 -0.54 36.48
C ARG A 69 -13.31 -0.73 36.24
N ARG A 70 -13.67 -1.67 35.36
CA ARG A 70 -15.05 -2.06 35.04
C ARG A 70 -15.12 -3.57 35.02
N ASP A 71 -16.17 -4.13 35.61
CA ASP A 71 -16.37 -5.58 35.69
C ASP A 71 -16.43 -6.25 34.30
N SER A 72 -16.88 -5.50 33.29
CA SER A 72 -16.94 -5.96 31.89
C SER A 72 -15.59 -5.95 31.16
N LEU A 73 -14.56 -5.30 31.71
CA LEU A 73 -13.21 -5.22 31.11
C LEU A 73 -12.24 -6.09 31.90
N THR A 74 -12.48 -7.40 31.86
CA THR A 74 -11.54 -8.39 32.42
C THR A 74 -10.27 -8.49 31.57
N PHE A 75 -9.23 -9.07 32.15
CA PHE A 75 -7.97 -9.29 31.46
C PHE A 75 -8.14 -10.13 30.19
N GLU A 76 -8.94 -11.19 30.25
CA GLU A 76 -9.19 -12.12 29.15
C GLU A 76 -9.89 -11.41 27.99
N VAL A 77 -10.88 -10.57 28.32
CA VAL A 77 -11.59 -9.75 27.34
C VAL A 77 -10.60 -8.80 26.66
N VAL A 78 -9.84 -8.02 27.42
CA VAL A 78 -8.89 -7.05 26.86
C VAL A 78 -7.81 -7.74 26.02
N LYS A 79 -7.27 -8.87 26.50
CA LYS A 79 -6.30 -9.69 25.76
C LYS A 79 -6.87 -10.15 24.43
N SER A 80 -8.12 -10.63 24.40
CA SER A 80 -8.76 -11.09 23.16
C SER A 80 -8.85 -10.00 22.09
N TYR A 81 -9.15 -8.76 22.48
CA TYR A 81 -9.21 -7.62 21.55
C TYR A 81 -7.84 -7.17 21.07
N ILE A 82 -6.82 -7.21 21.95
CA ILE A 82 -5.43 -6.93 21.57
C ILE A 82 -4.93 -7.95 20.55
N ASP A 83 -5.14 -9.24 20.82
CA ASP A 83 -4.72 -10.33 19.94
C ASP A 83 -5.44 -10.24 18.58
N ARG A 84 -6.74 -9.92 18.58
CA ARG A 84 -7.51 -9.68 17.35
C ARG A 84 -7.01 -8.47 16.57
N SER A 85 -6.72 -7.35 17.23
CA SER A 85 -6.15 -6.16 16.59
C SER A 85 -4.79 -6.47 15.95
N ARG A 86 -3.92 -7.21 16.66
CA ARG A 86 -2.63 -7.66 16.12
C ARG A 86 -2.80 -8.53 14.89
N ARG A 87 -3.67 -9.54 14.95
CA ARG A 87 -3.94 -10.44 13.82
C ARG A 87 -4.41 -9.70 12.57
N ILE A 88 -5.35 -8.75 12.73
CA ILE A 88 -5.83 -7.93 11.60
C ILE A 88 -4.67 -7.17 10.96
N LYS A 89 -3.76 -6.59 11.76
CA LYS A 89 -2.60 -5.88 11.23
C LYS A 89 -1.61 -6.81 10.52
N GLU A 90 -1.43 -8.03 11.01
CA GLU A 90 -0.60 -9.05 10.34
C GLU A 90 -1.20 -9.51 9.02
N GLU A 91 -2.53 -9.71 8.97
CA GLU A 91 -3.27 -10.03 7.74
C GLU A 91 -3.14 -8.89 6.70
N LEU A 92 -3.20 -7.63 7.13
CA LEU A 92 -2.96 -6.48 6.27
C LEU A 92 -1.52 -6.43 5.74
N ASN A 93 -0.54 -6.75 6.58
CA ASN A 93 0.87 -6.83 6.18
C ASN A 93 1.10 -7.94 5.14
N LEU A 94 0.44 -9.10 5.29
CA LEU A 94 0.45 -10.17 4.30
C LEU A 94 -0.18 -9.72 2.97
N MET A 95 -1.39 -9.17 3.02
CA MET A 95 -2.11 -8.70 1.84
C MET A 95 -1.30 -7.65 1.06
N ASN A 96 -0.62 -6.74 1.77
CA ASN A 96 0.25 -5.75 1.13
C ASN A 96 1.44 -6.40 0.41
N ALA A 97 2.06 -7.42 1.02
CA ALA A 97 3.15 -8.15 0.39
C ALA A 97 2.68 -8.93 -0.86
N GLU A 98 1.50 -9.55 -0.80
CA GLU A 98 0.88 -10.25 -1.94
C GLU A 98 0.56 -9.27 -3.09
N MET A 99 -0.01 -8.10 -2.79
CA MET A 99 -0.25 -7.06 -3.79
C MET A 99 1.05 -6.57 -4.43
N CYS A 100 2.12 -6.38 -3.64
CA CYS A 100 3.43 -6.02 -4.18
C CYS A 100 4.00 -7.13 -5.07
N GLN A 101 3.86 -8.40 -4.71
CA GLN A 101 4.29 -9.52 -5.54
C GLN A 101 3.55 -9.56 -6.89
N LEU A 102 2.24 -9.34 -6.90
CA LEU A 102 1.44 -9.31 -8.13
C LEU A 102 1.78 -8.12 -9.05
N LEU A 103 2.33 -7.05 -8.48
CA LEU A 103 2.72 -5.84 -9.21
C LEU A 103 4.22 -5.78 -9.50
N ASP A 104 4.98 -6.84 -9.20
CA ASP A 104 6.44 -6.88 -9.29
C ASP A 104 7.14 -5.73 -8.54
N TYR A 105 6.54 -5.28 -7.42
CA TYR A 105 7.12 -4.28 -6.53
C TYR A 105 7.85 -4.92 -5.35
N THR A 106 8.97 -4.30 -4.96
CA THR A 106 9.67 -4.68 -3.73
C THR A 106 8.88 -4.20 -2.52
N TYR A 107 8.32 -5.13 -1.75
CA TYR A 107 7.63 -4.79 -0.51
C TYR A 107 8.61 -4.46 0.62
N LYS A 108 8.44 -3.30 1.26
CA LYS A 108 9.14 -2.92 2.49
C LYS A 108 8.14 -2.80 3.63
N PRO A 109 8.12 -3.76 4.57
CA PRO A 109 7.21 -3.72 5.71
C PRO A 109 7.39 -2.45 6.55
N PRO A 110 6.31 -1.91 7.14
CA PRO A 110 6.39 -0.84 8.12
C PRO A 110 7.19 -1.25 9.36
N ARG A 111 7.71 -0.27 10.11
CA ARG A 111 8.45 -0.52 11.35
C ARG A 111 7.62 -1.36 12.33
N GLY A 112 8.23 -2.42 12.87
CA GLY A 112 7.58 -3.34 13.80
C GLY A 112 6.86 -4.51 13.14
N PHE A 113 6.88 -4.62 11.81
CA PHE A 113 6.40 -5.77 11.05
C PHE A 113 7.55 -6.49 10.35
N ASP A 114 7.50 -7.81 10.36
CA ASP A 114 8.38 -8.64 9.55
C ASP A 114 7.83 -8.78 8.13
N HIS A 115 8.73 -9.06 7.18
CA HIS A 115 8.29 -9.38 5.82
C HIS A 115 7.61 -10.77 5.82
N PRO A 116 6.36 -10.89 5.37
CA PRO A 116 5.58 -12.14 5.46
C PRO A 116 6.28 -13.32 4.79
N PHE A 117 6.85 -13.10 3.60
CA PHE A 117 7.52 -14.16 2.83
C PHE A 117 8.92 -14.55 3.33
N LYS A 118 9.54 -13.79 4.24
CA LYS A 118 10.86 -14.16 4.79
C LYS A 118 10.79 -15.35 5.77
N LYS A 119 9.60 -15.70 6.27
CA LYS A 119 9.43 -16.82 7.21
C LYS A 119 9.45 -18.21 6.54
N GLN A 120 9.38 -18.31 5.21
CA GLN A 120 9.32 -19.60 4.51
C GLN A 120 10.70 -20.24 4.23
N GLU A 121 11.80 -19.48 4.28
CA GLU A 121 13.14 -20.01 3.94
C GLU A 121 13.84 -20.78 5.08
N LYS A 122 13.25 -20.87 6.28
CA LYS A 122 13.86 -21.54 7.45
C LYS A 122 13.18 -22.86 7.86
N GLN A 123 12.63 -23.61 6.92
CA GLN A 123 12.46 -25.06 7.11
C GLN A 123 13.52 -25.79 6.29
N ALA A 124 14.76 -25.73 6.78
CA ALA A 124 15.77 -26.71 6.38
C ALA A 124 15.34 -28.06 6.94
N VAL A 125 15.05 -29.01 6.04
CA VAL A 125 14.78 -30.41 6.37
C VAL A 125 16.02 -30.97 7.09
N PRO A 126 15.91 -31.45 8.34
CA PRO A 126 17.03 -32.09 9.00
C PRO A 126 17.16 -33.53 8.48
N GLY A 127 18.32 -33.84 7.89
CA GLY A 127 18.78 -35.22 7.76
C GLY A 127 18.89 -35.75 6.32
N VAL A 128 20.01 -35.44 5.66
CA VAL A 128 20.70 -36.44 4.84
C VAL A 128 22.20 -36.31 5.12
N GLU A 129 22.70 -37.10 6.07
CA GLU A 129 24.13 -37.39 6.17
C GLU A 129 24.53 -38.26 4.98
N THR A 130 25.08 -37.65 3.94
CA THR A 130 25.85 -38.43 2.96
C THR A 130 27.26 -38.64 3.51
N GLY A 131 27.43 -39.73 4.25
CA GLY A 131 28.75 -40.32 4.45
C GLY A 131 29.34 -40.72 3.09
N LYS A 132 30.56 -40.26 2.82
CA LYS A 132 31.41 -40.86 1.79
C LYS A 132 32.64 -41.45 2.47
N LYS A 133 32.82 -42.73 2.18
CA LYS A 133 33.94 -43.62 2.52
C LYS A 133 35.26 -43.09 1.95
#